data_AF-A0A7U4K0E6-F1
#
_entry.id   AF-A0A7U4K0E6-F1
#
_cell.length_a   1.000
_cell.length_b   1.000
_cell.length_c   1.000
_cell.angle_alpha   90.00
_cell.angle_beta   90.00
_cell.angle_gamma   90.00
#
_symmetry.space_group_name_H-M   'P 1'
#
loop_
_entity.id
_entity.type
_entity.pdbx_description
1 polymer ?
#
loop_
_entity_poly.entity_id
_entity_poly.type
_entity_poly.pdbx_seq_one_letter_code
_entity_poly.pdbx_strand_id
1 'polypeptide(L)'
;MEKILSKCDKVEVGQLLMTKMESCPKDPATLENTFSRLFNKLVDQKSDMHQDKEDKLKNIQKKLEPVVKDIHSAKISSQIKTINSKVNLISMSISDKKISIEKYQNIISNADIQIKKLHDEIKPFTAKLSNTSEEEFAAKDGLRKKNTEAYISKLETKQNTAITAIKREITEQENSRTKLLNFAIKHNVSGAESDLIRAESGLIFDSRDTGFGTTSWRDHLGSDKYAIKNFGYIEKEGRRQYSALTKAPNLEGRQWQKLLTNFNDAPKNINDLNKQLTQLKFEYKDQISHAKFENQLSSKQVIQQNINNKNHSIKSLEDKKVSTQEKINSGNKWISLQQEMKSELTAQIELLQSQLK
;
A
#
# COMPACT_ATOMS: atom_id res chain seq x y z
N MET A 1 102.56 -5.02 48.13
CA MET A 1 101.79 -5.21 46.88
C MET A 1 101.17 -6.60 46.97
N GLU A 2 100.06 -6.88 47.63
CA GLU A 2 98.72 -6.27 47.55
C GLU A 2 98.33 -5.75 46.16
N LYS A 3 97.19 -6.29 45.68
CA LYS A 3 96.41 -5.95 44.46
C LYS A 3 97.03 -6.53 43.19
N ILE A 4 96.41 -7.49 42.51
CA ILE A 4 95.14 -7.34 41.76
C ILE A 4 94.41 -8.69 41.74
N LEU A 5 93.34 -8.82 42.54
CA LEU A 5 92.29 -9.85 42.39
C LEU A 5 91.10 -9.40 43.25
N SER A 6 90.50 -8.26 42.92
CA SER A 6 89.31 -7.77 43.60
C SER A 6 88.81 -6.52 42.90
N LYS A 7 87.59 -6.61 42.34
CA LYS A 7 86.65 -5.56 41.89
C LYS A 7 86.02 -5.89 40.54
N CYS A 8 85.17 -6.92 40.52
CA CYS A 8 83.87 -6.74 39.88
C CYS A 8 82.94 -6.33 41.01
N ASP A 9 82.67 -5.03 41.10
CA ASP A 9 81.93 -4.43 42.20
C ASP A 9 80.51 -4.99 42.27
N LYS A 10 80.06 -5.35 43.48
CA LYS A 10 78.72 -5.86 43.80
C LYS A 10 77.59 -4.92 43.32
N VAL A 11 77.93 -3.66 43.00
CA VAL A 11 77.03 -2.62 42.50
C VAL A 11 76.71 -2.82 41.00
N GLU A 12 77.67 -3.28 40.20
CA GLU A 12 77.53 -3.36 38.74
C GLU A 12 76.62 -4.54 38.34
N VAL A 13 76.72 -5.67 39.04
CA VAL A 13 75.80 -6.82 38.88
C VAL A 13 74.40 -6.48 39.39
N GLY A 14 74.31 -5.73 40.49
CA GLY A 14 73.03 -5.27 41.07
C GLY A 14 72.32 -4.25 40.17
N GLN A 15 73.06 -3.32 39.58
CA GLN A 15 72.53 -2.37 38.58
C GLN A 15 72.17 -3.09 37.29
N LEU A 16 72.97 -4.04 36.78
CA LEU A 16 72.62 -4.81 35.58
C LEU A 16 71.31 -5.61 35.77
N LEU A 17 71.07 -6.14 36.97
CA LEU A 17 69.81 -6.83 37.35
C LEU A 17 68.65 -5.84 37.44
N MET A 18 68.83 -4.68 38.08
CA MET A 18 67.80 -3.64 38.17
C MET A 18 67.45 -3.06 36.80
N THR A 19 68.43 -2.78 35.93
CA THR A 19 68.22 -2.30 34.57
C THR A 19 67.57 -3.36 33.68
N LYS A 20 67.90 -4.65 33.87
CA LYS A 20 67.20 -5.77 33.20
C LYS A 20 65.78 -6.01 33.71
N MET A 21 65.52 -5.69 34.99
CA MET A 21 64.18 -5.73 35.60
C MET A 21 63.32 -4.52 35.21
N GLU A 22 63.93 -3.33 35.02
CA GLU A 22 63.27 -2.17 34.40
C GLU A 22 62.99 -2.41 32.91
N SER A 23 63.79 -3.25 32.25
CA SER A 23 63.54 -3.77 30.90
C SER A 23 62.78 -5.11 30.88
N CYS A 24 62.07 -5.48 31.96
CA CYS A 24 61.48 -6.83 32.13
C CYS A 24 60.68 -7.30 30.90
N PRO A 25 60.85 -8.55 30.45
CA PRO A 25 60.02 -9.12 29.39
C PRO A 25 58.57 -9.21 29.88
N LYS A 26 57.61 -8.84 29.02
CA LYS A 26 56.16 -8.98 29.27
C LYS A 26 55.68 -10.44 29.39
N ASP A 27 56.60 -11.40 29.49
CA ASP A 27 56.33 -12.84 29.47
C ASP A 27 57.00 -13.57 30.65
N PRO A 28 56.21 -14.14 31.59
CA PRO A 28 56.69 -14.85 32.78
C PRO A 28 57.67 -16.00 32.49
N ALA A 29 57.48 -16.74 31.40
CA ALA A 29 58.34 -17.87 31.03
C ALA A 29 59.76 -17.41 30.66
N THR A 30 59.88 -16.20 30.11
CA THR A 30 61.16 -15.60 29.77
C THR A 30 61.91 -15.15 31.03
N LEU A 31 61.17 -14.70 32.05
CA LEU A 31 61.71 -14.30 33.35
C LEU A 31 62.27 -15.51 34.11
N GLU A 32 61.47 -16.57 34.23
CA GLU A 32 61.83 -17.82 34.90
C GLU A 32 63.06 -18.49 34.27
N ASN A 33 63.10 -18.56 32.93
CA ASN A 33 64.28 -19.07 32.21
C ASN A 33 65.53 -18.23 32.43
N THR A 34 65.39 -16.90 32.56
CA THR A 34 66.53 -16.01 32.82
C THR A 34 67.10 -16.26 34.22
N PHE A 35 66.25 -16.51 35.23
CA PHE A 35 66.68 -16.87 36.58
C PHE A 35 67.34 -18.23 36.65
N SER A 36 66.76 -19.27 36.04
CA SER A 36 67.36 -20.62 35.98
C SER A 36 68.74 -20.59 35.32
N ARG A 37 68.89 -19.77 34.27
CA ARG A 37 70.17 -19.62 33.56
C ARG A 37 71.21 -18.84 34.35
N LEU A 38 70.80 -17.85 35.14
CA LEU A 38 71.67 -17.14 36.09
C LEU A 38 72.10 -18.06 37.25
N PHE A 39 71.19 -18.88 37.76
CA PHE A 39 71.46 -19.86 38.81
C PHE A 39 72.50 -20.90 38.35
N ASN A 40 72.30 -21.50 37.18
CA ASN A 40 73.25 -22.48 36.61
C ASN A 40 74.64 -21.85 36.40
N LYS A 41 74.71 -20.61 35.89
CA LYS A 41 75.99 -19.88 35.75
C LYS A 41 76.69 -19.62 37.08
N LEU A 42 75.96 -19.53 38.19
CA LEU A 42 76.54 -19.37 39.52
C LEU A 42 76.99 -20.69 40.13
N VAL A 43 76.30 -21.79 39.85
CA VAL A 43 76.73 -23.15 40.23
C VAL A 43 78.04 -23.53 39.51
N ASP A 44 78.23 -23.06 38.28
CA ASP A 44 79.42 -23.36 37.47
C ASP A 44 80.66 -22.51 37.80
N GLN A 45 80.53 -21.42 38.57
CA GLN A 45 81.72 -20.73 39.11
C GLN A 45 82.34 -21.62 40.20
N LYS A 46 83.67 -21.61 40.38
CA LYS A 46 84.34 -22.19 41.57
C LYS A 46 85.03 -21.04 42.29
N SER A 47 84.39 -20.45 43.30
CA SER A 47 85.01 -19.38 44.11
C SER A 47 84.60 -19.43 45.58
N ASP A 48 85.49 -19.08 46.50
CA ASP A 48 85.29 -19.17 47.96
C ASP A 48 84.17 -18.27 48.54
N MET A 49 83.46 -17.48 47.71
CA MET A 49 82.27 -16.69 48.09
C MET A 49 80.93 -17.26 47.59
N HIS A 50 80.83 -18.57 47.30
CA HIS A 50 79.60 -19.19 46.79
C HIS A 50 78.37 -18.89 47.64
N GLN A 51 78.50 -18.97 48.97
CA GLN A 51 77.37 -18.87 49.88
C GLN A 51 76.68 -17.49 49.85
N ASP A 52 77.44 -16.39 49.94
CA ASP A 52 76.90 -15.01 49.94
C ASP A 52 76.20 -14.65 48.61
N LYS A 53 76.66 -15.22 47.49
CA LYS A 53 76.03 -15.04 46.18
C LYS A 53 74.77 -15.90 46.02
N GLU A 54 74.81 -17.14 46.50
CA GLU A 54 73.66 -18.05 46.50
C GLU A 54 72.51 -17.51 47.38
N ASP A 55 72.83 -16.99 48.56
CA ASP A 55 71.85 -16.40 49.48
C ASP A 55 71.20 -15.15 48.89
N LYS A 56 71.96 -14.31 48.18
CA LYS A 56 71.43 -13.16 47.45
C LYS A 56 70.47 -13.56 46.34
N LEU A 57 70.76 -14.62 45.58
CA LEU A 57 69.85 -15.13 44.55
C LEU A 57 68.60 -15.74 45.14
N LYS A 58 68.71 -16.53 46.20
CA LYS A 58 67.54 -17.04 46.95
C LYS A 58 66.67 -15.90 47.46
N ASN A 59 67.26 -14.81 47.92
CA ASN A 59 66.54 -13.63 48.38
C ASN A 59 65.85 -12.87 47.22
N ILE A 60 66.51 -12.75 46.06
CA ILE A 60 65.91 -12.18 44.84
C ILE A 60 64.76 -13.06 44.34
N GLN A 61 64.95 -14.38 44.29
CA GLN A 61 63.91 -15.34 43.91
C GLN A 61 62.69 -15.26 44.83
N LYS A 62 62.90 -15.21 46.16
CA LYS A 62 61.82 -14.99 47.15
C LYS A 62 61.08 -13.67 46.95
N LYS A 63 61.77 -12.59 46.54
CA LYS A 63 61.14 -11.29 46.28
C LYS A 63 60.37 -11.24 44.96
N LEU A 64 60.75 -12.04 43.98
CA LEU A 64 60.14 -12.09 42.65
C LEU A 64 58.99 -13.08 42.52
N GLU A 65 58.99 -14.15 43.32
CA GLU A 65 57.91 -15.14 43.35
C GLU A 65 56.49 -14.53 43.45
N PRO A 66 56.20 -13.56 44.35
CA PRO A 66 54.89 -12.92 44.40
C PRO A 66 54.57 -12.14 43.12
N VAL A 67 55.56 -11.45 42.53
CA VAL A 67 55.37 -10.65 41.30
C VAL A 67 55.02 -11.55 40.10
N VAL A 68 55.68 -12.70 39.97
CA VAL A 68 55.37 -13.68 38.90
C VAL A 68 53.99 -14.29 39.09
N LYS A 69 53.61 -14.63 40.33
CA LYS A 69 52.25 -15.09 40.67
C LYS A 69 51.19 -14.05 40.35
N ASP A 70 51.43 -12.78 40.64
CA ASP A 70 50.51 -11.68 40.34
C ASP A 70 50.33 -11.49 38.82
N ILE A 71 51.42 -11.50 38.05
CA ILE A 71 51.36 -11.40 36.58
C ILE A 71 50.60 -12.58 35.97
N HIS A 72 50.87 -13.80 36.44
CA HIS A 72 50.18 -15.00 35.97
C HIS A 72 48.67 -14.94 36.29
N SER A 73 48.33 -14.54 37.52
CA SER A 73 46.94 -14.40 37.97
C SER A 73 46.19 -13.32 37.19
N ALA A 74 46.84 -12.19 36.90
CA ALA A 74 46.27 -11.11 36.09
C ALA A 74 46.00 -11.55 34.64
N LYS A 75 46.91 -12.35 34.05
CA LYS A 75 46.76 -12.89 32.69
C LYS A 75 45.59 -13.87 32.62
N ILE A 76 45.49 -14.82 33.54
CA ILE A 76 44.37 -15.77 33.62
C ILE A 76 43.05 -15.03 33.85
N SER A 77 43.02 -14.07 34.77
CA SER A 77 41.82 -13.26 35.04
C SER A 77 41.34 -12.48 33.81
N SER A 78 42.28 -11.94 33.02
CA SER A 78 41.97 -11.28 31.75
C SER A 78 41.36 -12.26 30.73
N GLN A 79 41.93 -13.46 30.59
CA GLN A 79 41.40 -14.50 29.70
C GLN A 79 39.99 -14.94 30.11
N ILE A 80 39.75 -15.19 31.40
CA ILE A 80 38.42 -15.52 31.93
C ILE A 80 37.43 -14.41 31.60
N LYS A 81 37.80 -13.14 31.78
CA LYS A 81 36.93 -11.99 31.44
C LYS A 81 36.57 -11.97 29.95
N THR A 82 37.54 -12.21 29.07
CA THR A 82 37.31 -12.29 27.63
C THR A 82 36.38 -13.47 27.27
N ILE A 83 36.60 -14.66 27.81
CA ILE A 83 35.76 -15.82 27.52
C ILE A 83 34.34 -15.61 28.06
N ASN A 84 34.19 -15.07 29.28
CA ASN A 84 32.88 -14.71 29.84
C ASN A 84 32.10 -13.74 28.95
N SER A 85 32.76 -12.75 28.36
CA SER A 85 32.10 -11.83 27.42
C SER A 85 31.55 -12.57 26.19
N LYS A 86 32.28 -13.56 25.65
CA LYS A 86 31.82 -14.40 24.54
C LYS A 86 30.64 -15.28 24.94
N VAL A 87 30.71 -15.91 26.12
CA VAL A 87 29.61 -16.73 26.68
C VAL A 87 28.33 -15.91 26.84
N ASN A 88 28.44 -14.66 27.30
CA ASN A 88 27.30 -13.75 27.43
C ASN A 88 26.71 -13.39 26.06
N LEU A 89 27.55 -13.06 25.07
CA LEU A 89 27.09 -12.76 23.70
C LEU A 89 26.38 -13.96 23.06
N ILE A 90 26.92 -15.17 23.22
CA ILE A 90 26.28 -16.41 22.74
C ILE A 90 24.93 -16.61 23.44
N SER A 91 24.86 -16.37 24.75
CA SER A 91 23.62 -16.50 25.52
C SER A 91 22.53 -15.54 25.04
N MET A 92 22.89 -14.27 24.80
CA MET A 92 21.97 -13.28 24.22
C MET A 92 21.48 -13.71 22.84
N SER A 93 22.40 -14.14 21.98
CA SER A 93 22.08 -14.57 20.61
C SER A 93 21.16 -15.80 20.58
N ILE A 94 21.33 -16.75 21.51
CA ILE A 94 20.41 -17.89 21.68
C ILE A 94 19.01 -17.40 22.08
N SER A 95 18.92 -16.48 23.05
CA SER A 95 17.62 -15.93 23.49
C SER A 95 16.88 -15.22 22.34
N ASP A 96 17.57 -14.39 21.56
CA ASP A 96 16.99 -13.71 20.41
C ASP A 96 16.50 -14.70 19.34
N LYS A 97 17.25 -15.79 19.14
CA LYS A 97 16.85 -16.84 18.21
C LYS A 97 15.62 -17.60 18.72
N LYS A 98 15.51 -17.88 20.02
CA LYS A 98 14.32 -18.50 20.63
C LYS A 98 13.08 -17.64 20.42
N ILE A 99 13.17 -16.33 20.66
CA ILE A 99 12.07 -15.37 20.40
C ILE A 99 11.65 -15.42 18.92
N SER A 100 12.62 -15.52 18.00
CA SER A 100 12.32 -15.65 16.57
C SER A 100 11.60 -16.97 16.23
N ILE A 101 11.96 -18.07 16.89
CA ILE A 101 11.30 -19.37 16.73
C ILE A 101 9.87 -19.32 17.26
N GLU A 102 9.62 -18.70 18.41
CA GLU A 102 8.27 -18.50 18.95
C GLU A 102 7.39 -17.71 17.98
N LYS A 103 7.93 -16.67 17.32
CA LYS A 103 7.20 -15.95 16.26
C LYS A 103 6.82 -16.87 15.10
N TYR A 104 7.72 -17.76 14.67
CA TYR A 104 7.41 -18.74 13.62
C TYR A 104 6.36 -19.77 14.07
N GLN A 105 6.40 -20.22 15.32
CA GLN A 105 5.38 -21.11 15.88
C GLN A 105 4.00 -20.45 15.91
N ASN A 106 3.93 -19.17 16.28
CA ASN A 106 2.69 -18.40 16.23
C ASN A 106 2.14 -18.25 14.80
N ILE A 107 3.01 -18.09 13.80
CA ILE A 107 2.60 -18.07 12.38
C ILE A 107 1.96 -19.40 11.97
N ILE A 108 2.54 -20.53 12.39
CA ILE A 108 1.98 -21.87 12.12
C ILE A 108 0.62 -22.04 12.80
N SER A 109 0.52 -21.70 14.09
CA SER A 109 -0.73 -21.78 14.85
C SER A 109 -1.86 -20.95 14.22
N ASN A 110 -1.55 -19.71 13.81
CA ASN A 110 -2.51 -18.86 13.12
C ASN A 110 -2.95 -19.44 11.77
N ALA A 111 -2.03 -20.05 11.02
CA ALA A 111 -2.36 -20.73 9.77
C ALA A 111 -3.28 -21.94 10.02
N ASP A 112 -3.06 -22.72 11.08
CA ASP A 112 -3.93 -23.83 11.47
C ASP A 112 -5.35 -23.40 11.78
N ILE A 113 -5.51 -22.30 12.53
CA ILE A 113 -6.83 -21.72 12.83
C ILE A 113 -7.54 -21.30 11.53
N GLN A 114 -6.82 -20.65 10.60
CA GLN A 114 -7.39 -20.22 9.33
C GLN A 114 -7.76 -21.39 8.42
N ILE A 115 -6.90 -22.40 8.32
CA ILE A 115 -7.17 -23.63 7.55
C ILE A 115 -8.42 -24.33 8.09
N LYS A 116 -8.53 -24.49 9.42
CA LYS A 116 -9.71 -25.10 10.05
C LYS A 116 -10.98 -24.32 9.73
N LYS A 117 -10.94 -22.98 9.85
CA LYS A 117 -12.06 -22.11 9.48
C LYS A 117 -12.46 -22.28 8.01
N LEU A 118 -11.50 -22.32 7.09
CA LEU A 118 -11.78 -22.52 5.66
C LEU A 118 -12.39 -23.88 5.38
N HIS A 119 -11.94 -24.94 6.05
CA HIS A 119 -12.57 -26.27 5.95
C HIS A 119 -14.01 -26.25 6.45
N ASP A 120 -14.28 -25.61 7.58
CA ASP A 120 -15.64 -25.47 8.12
C ASP A 120 -16.55 -24.67 7.18
N GLU A 121 -16.01 -23.65 6.52
CA GLU A 121 -16.71 -22.89 5.47
C GLU A 121 -16.95 -23.70 4.18
N ILE A 122 -16.07 -24.63 3.81
CA ILE A 122 -16.23 -25.50 2.64
C ILE A 122 -17.32 -26.55 2.86
N LYS A 123 -17.43 -27.14 4.05
CA LYS A 123 -18.41 -28.20 4.39
C LYS A 123 -19.83 -27.95 3.86
N PRO A 124 -20.48 -26.79 4.11
CA PRO A 124 -21.84 -26.55 3.61
C PRO A 124 -21.90 -26.48 2.08
N PHE A 125 -20.85 -26.00 1.40
CA PHE A 125 -20.79 -25.96 -0.05
C PHE A 125 -20.65 -27.37 -0.65
N THR A 126 -19.79 -28.20 -0.07
CA THR A 126 -19.63 -29.60 -0.48
C THR A 126 -20.91 -30.39 -0.25
N ALA A 127 -21.54 -30.24 0.93
CA ALA A 127 -22.83 -30.86 1.21
C ALA A 127 -23.91 -30.43 0.22
N LYS A 128 -23.95 -29.14 -0.15
CA LYS A 128 -24.87 -28.61 -1.15
C LYS A 128 -24.60 -29.16 -2.56
N LEU A 129 -23.35 -29.42 -2.94
CA LEU A 129 -23.04 -30.10 -4.21
C LEU A 129 -23.46 -31.56 -4.22
N SER A 130 -23.25 -32.28 -3.12
CA SER A 130 -23.56 -33.71 -3.02
C SER A 130 -25.05 -34.01 -2.84
N ASN A 131 -25.78 -33.13 -2.15
CA ASN A 131 -27.19 -33.36 -1.78
C ASN A 131 -28.19 -32.71 -2.74
N THR A 132 -27.74 -31.95 -3.73
CA THR A 132 -28.60 -31.33 -4.75
C THR A 132 -28.43 -32.10 -6.05
N SER A 133 -29.53 -32.63 -6.60
CA SER A 133 -29.51 -33.38 -7.85
C SER A 133 -29.22 -32.45 -9.05
N GLU A 134 -28.86 -33.04 -10.19
CA GLU A 134 -28.64 -32.24 -11.41
C GLU A 134 -29.94 -31.57 -11.88
N GLU A 135 -31.09 -32.22 -11.68
CA GLU A 135 -32.41 -31.65 -11.96
C GLU A 135 -32.72 -30.46 -11.05
N GLU A 136 -32.38 -30.53 -9.76
CA GLU A 136 -32.58 -29.41 -8.84
C GLU A 136 -31.68 -28.21 -9.18
N PHE A 137 -30.43 -28.45 -9.60
CA PHE A 137 -29.55 -27.40 -10.11
C PHE A 137 -30.10 -26.79 -11.40
N ALA A 138 -30.53 -27.63 -12.34
CA ALA A 138 -31.14 -27.20 -13.59
C ALA A 138 -32.43 -26.39 -13.36
N ALA A 139 -33.25 -26.78 -12.38
CA ALA A 139 -34.47 -26.05 -12.00
C ALA A 139 -34.14 -24.66 -11.42
N LYS A 140 -33.12 -24.56 -10.55
CA LYS A 140 -32.65 -23.28 -10.00
C LYS A 140 -32.09 -22.37 -11.10
N ASP A 141 -31.27 -22.92 -11.99
CA ASP A 141 -30.70 -22.18 -13.11
C ASP A 141 -31.77 -21.75 -14.12
N GLY A 142 -32.76 -22.62 -14.38
CA GLY A 142 -33.92 -22.32 -15.21
C GLY A 142 -34.78 -21.20 -14.63
N LEU A 143 -35.05 -21.23 -13.32
CA LEU A 143 -35.78 -20.16 -12.64
C LEU A 143 -35.01 -18.83 -12.69
N ARG A 144 -33.70 -18.85 -12.44
CA ARG A 144 -32.85 -17.66 -12.52
C ARG A 144 -32.82 -17.08 -13.95
N LYS A 145 -32.67 -17.94 -14.96
CA LYS A 145 -32.71 -17.54 -16.37
C LYS A 145 -34.05 -16.91 -16.73
N LYS A 146 -35.16 -17.55 -16.37
CA LYS A 146 -36.51 -17.02 -16.58
C LYS A 146 -36.71 -15.65 -15.91
N ASN A 147 -36.27 -15.50 -14.66
CA ASN A 147 -36.39 -14.24 -13.93
C ASN A 147 -35.56 -13.13 -14.58
N THR A 148 -34.38 -13.47 -15.10
CA THR A 148 -33.52 -12.49 -15.76
C THR A 148 -34.03 -12.12 -17.14
N GLU A 149 -34.54 -13.08 -17.92
CA GLU A 149 -35.22 -12.79 -19.19
C GLU A 149 -36.42 -11.86 -18.97
N ALA A 150 -37.22 -12.11 -17.92
CA ALA A 150 -38.32 -11.21 -17.55
C ALA A 150 -37.82 -9.81 -17.14
N TYR A 151 -36.68 -9.71 -16.46
CA TYR A 151 -36.08 -8.43 -16.09
C TYR A 151 -35.54 -7.68 -17.31
N ILE A 152 -34.81 -8.35 -18.21
CA ILE A 152 -34.31 -7.78 -19.47
C ILE A 152 -35.49 -7.29 -20.33
N SER A 153 -36.54 -8.08 -20.47
CA SER A 153 -37.74 -7.67 -21.23
C SER A 153 -38.39 -6.40 -20.65
N LYS A 154 -38.42 -6.25 -19.32
CA LYS A 154 -38.86 -5.01 -18.66
C LYS A 154 -37.93 -3.84 -18.98
N LEU A 155 -36.62 -4.03 -18.98
CA LEU A 155 -35.65 -2.99 -19.34
C LEU A 155 -35.80 -2.57 -20.81
N GLU A 156 -35.93 -3.51 -21.74
CA GLU A 156 -36.15 -3.24 -23.17
C GLU A 156 -37.45 -2.47 -23.40
N THR A 157 -38.53 -2.84 -22.70
CA THR A 157 -39.81 -2.12 -22.77
C THR A 157 -39.67 -0.67 -22.28
N LYS A 158 -38.98 -0.47 -21.14
CA LYS A 158 -38.71 0.87 -20.60
C LYS A 158 -37.84 1.70 -21.56
N GLN A 159 -36.78 1.10 -22.09
CA GLN A 159 -35.88 1.72 -23.07
C GLN A 159 -36.67 2.17 -24.31
N ASN A 160 -37.47 1.28 -24.89
CA ASN A 160 -38.26 1.58 -26.09
C ASN A 160 -39.28 2.70 -25.85
N THR A 161 -39.92 2.71 -24.69
CA THR A 161 -40.86 3.77 -24.30
C THR A 161 -40.15 5.12 -24.18
N ALA A 162 -39.02 5.16 -23.46
CA ALA A 162 -38.26 6.39 -23.27
C ALA A 162 -37.62 6.92 -24.57
N ILE A 163 -37.07 6.03 -25.41
CA ILE A 163 -36.56 6.39 -26.73
C ILE A 163 -37.67 6.95 -27.62
N THR A 164 -38.87 6.36 -27.60
CA THR A 164 -40.00 6.84 -28.39
C THR A 164 -40.46 8.22 -27.93
N ALA A 165 -40.49 8.48 -26.62
CA ALA A 165 -40.81 9.79 -26.07
C ALA A 165 -39.80 10.86 -26.53
N ILE A 166 -38.49 10.61 -26.38
CA ILE A 166 -37.44 11.55 -26.82
C ILE A 166 -37.51 11.79 -28.33
N LYS A 167 -37.70 10.74 -29.14
CA LYS A 167 -37.86 10.90 -30.59
C LYS A 167 -39.06 11.76 -30.95
N ARG A 168 -40.19 11.59 -30.24
CA ARG A 168 -41.38 12.41 -30.44
C ARG A 168 -41.11 13.89 -30.13
N GLU A 169 -40.37 14.16 -29.06
CA GLU A 169 -39.96 15.52 -28.69
C GLU A 169 -39.02 16.13 -29.74
N ILE A 170 -38.06 15.36 -30.26
CA ILE A 170 -37.20 15.81 -31.36
C ILE A 170 -38.04 16.20 -32.58
N THR A 171 -38.97 15.33 -33.00
CA THR A 171 -39.88 15.63 -34.12
C THR A 171 -40.75 16.86 -33.86
N GLU A 172 -41.18 17.10 -32.61
CA GLU A 172 -41.93 18.31 -32.25
C GLU A 172 -41.07 19.58 -32.40
N GLN A 173 -39.79 19.53 -32.01
CA GLN A 173 -38.83 20.63 -32.17
C GLN A 173 -38.48 20.86 -33.65
N GLU A 174 -38.28 19.79 -34.44
CA GLU A 174 -38.02 19.87 -35.88
C GLU A 174 -39.20 20.55 -36.62
N ASN A 175 -40.43 20.31 -36.17
CA ASN A 175 -41.64 20.91 -36.74
C ASN A 175 -41.94 22.33 -36.21
N SER A 176 -41.11 22.90 -35.33
CA SER A 176 -41.35 24.21 -34.71
C SER A 176 -41.48 25.34 -35.75
N ARG A 177 -40.64 25.33 -36.80
CA ARG A 177 -40.69 26.28 -37.92
C ARG A 177 -42.04 26.24 -38.64
N THR A 178 -42.50 25.05 -38.99
CA THR A 178 -43.78 24.83 -39.67
C THR A 178 -44.96 25.28 -38.80
N LYS A 179 -44.93 24.99 -37.49
CA LYS A 179 -45.97 25.45 -36.55
C LYS A 179 -46.03 26.98 -36.46
N LEU A 180 -44.87 27.64 -36.43
CA LEU A 180 -44.77 29.08 -36.40
C LEU A 180 -45.36 29.72 -37.68
N LEU A 181 -45.05 29.16 -38.84
CA LEU A 181 -45.58 29.61 -40.13
C LEU A 181 -47.08 29.39 -40.26
N ASN A 182 -47.58 28.20 -39.88
CA ASN A 182 -49.01 27.92 -39.88
C ASN A 182 -49.79 28.86 -38.96
N PHE A 183 -49.20 29.23 -37.82
CA PHE A 183 -49.77 30.24 -36.93
C PHE A 183 -49.84 31.61 -37.61
N ALA A 184 -48.75 32.07 -38.24
CA ALA A 184 -48.75 33.35 -38.97
C ALA A 184 -49.78 33.39 -40.11
N ILE A 185 -49.90 32.30 -40.88
CA ILE A 185 -50.88 32.16 -41.97
C ILE A 185 -52.31 32.25 -41.43
N LYS A 186 -52.62 31.52 -40.35
CA LYS A 186 -53.94 31.54 -39.70
C LYS A 186 -54.37 32.95 -39.26
N HIS A 187 -53.40 33.80 -38.95
CA HIS A 187 -53.60 35.18 -38.50
C HIS A 187 -53.35 36.24 -39.57
N ASN A 188 -53.31 35.86 -40.86
CA ASN A 188 -53.17 36.77 -42.01
C ASN A 188 -51.89 37.63 -42.01
N VAL A 189 -50.78 37.13 -41.43
CA VAL A 189 -49.51 37.85 -41.42
C VAL A 189 -48.78 37.64 -42.75
N SER A 190 -49.05 38.51 -43.73
CA SER A 190 -48.42 38.46 -45.06
C SER A 190 -46.94 38.84 -44.97
N GLY A 191 -46.04 37.88 -45.15
CA GLY A 191 -44.59 38.09 -45.15
C GLY A 191 -43.79 37.31 -44.09
N ALA A 192 -44.47 36.56 -43.21
CA ALA A 192 -43.82 35.83 -42.11
C ALA A 192 -42.72 34.84 -42.58
N GLU A 193 -42.88 34.18 -43.72
CA GLU A 193 -41.83 33.32 -44.32
C GLU A 193 -40.57 34.14 -44.66
N SER A 194 -40.73 35.28 -45.32
CA SER A 194 -39.61 36.15 -45.68
C SER A 194 -38.94 36.72 -44.44
N ASP A 195 -39.71 37.12 -43.43
CA ASP A 195 -39.14 37.67 -42.19
C ASP A 195 -38.40 36.58 -41.40
N LEU A 196 -38.89 35.34 -41.40
CA LEU A 196 -38.18 34.20 -40.81
C LEU A 196 -36.89 33.87 -41.57
N ILE A 197 -36.89 33.87 -42.90
CA ILE A 197 -35.66 33.68 -43.69
C ILE A 197 -34.62 34.75 -43.35
N ARG A 198 -35.04 36.02 -43.18
CA ARG A 198 -34.14 37.10 -42.75
C ARG A 198 -33.59 36.87 -41.35
N ALA A 199 -34.43 36.40 -40.42
CA ALA A 199 -34.01 36.06 -39.07
C ALA A 199 -33.05 34.86 -39.02
N GLU A 200 -33.30 33.81 -39.81
CA GLU A 200 -32.44 32.63 -39.96
C GLU A 200 -31.09 32.99 -40.58
N SER A 201 -31.07 33.94 -41.52
CA SER A 201 -29.85 34.44 -42.17
C SER A 201 -29.04 35.40 -41.30
N GLY A 202 -29.52 35.72 -40.08
CA GLY A 202 -28.84 36.63 -39.17
C GLY A 202 -28.84 38.10 -39.62
N LEU A 203 -29.79 38.49 -40.49
CA LEU A 203 -29.86 39.87 -40.97
C LEU A 203 -30.25 40.83 -39.85
N ILE A 204 -29.81 42.08 -39.99
CA ILE A 204 -30.17 43.18 -39.09
C ILE A 204 -31.50 43.79 -39.54
N PHE A 205 -32.39 44.02 -38.58
CA PHE A 205 -33.62 44.74 -38.80
C PHE A 205 -33.35 46.25 -38.77
N ASP A 206 -33.55 46.91 -39.91
CA ASP A 206 -33.50 48.35 -40.03
C ASP A 206 -34.83 48.89 -40.56
N SER A 207 -35.65 49.42 -39.66
CA SER A 207 -36.96 50.00 -40.04
C SER A 207 -36.88 51.28 -40.87
N ARG A 208 -35.69 51.90 -40.96
CA ARG A 208 -35.48 53.19 -41.65
C ARG A 208 -34.60 53.05 -42.90
N ASP A 209 -34.16 51.84 -43.22
CA ASP A 209 -33.28 51.53 -44.37
C ASP A 209 -32.02 52.41 -44.40
N THR A 210 -31.45 52.67 -43.22
CA THR A 210 -30.26 53.50 -43.01
C THR A 210 -28.94 52.73 -43.12
N GLY A 211 -28.99 51.40 -43.10
CA GLY A 211 -27.83 50.52 -42.99
C GLY A 211 -27.28 50.37 -41.57
N PHE A 212 -27.89 51.01 -40.56
CA PHE A 212 -27.43 51.07 -39.16
C PHE A 212 -28.45 50.51 -38.15
N GLY A 213 -29.22 49.49 -38.52
CA GLY A 213 -30.14 48.83 -37.59
C GLY A 213 -29.43 48.30 -36.34
N THR A 214 -30.06 48.45 -35.17
CA THR A 214 -29.47 48.05 -33.87
C THR A 214 -30.03 46.73 -33.32
N THR A 215 -30.92 46.07 -34.07
CA THR A 215 -31.66 44.90 -33.60
C THR A 215 -31.65 43.83 -34.68
N SER A 216 -31.47 42.56 -34.31
CA SER A 216 -31.54 41.47 -35.28
C SER A 216 -32.98 41.23 -35.75
N TRP A 217 -33.16 40.65 -36.94
CA TRP A 217 -34.50 40.20 -37.37
C TRP A 217 -35.10 39.18 -36.40
N ARG A 218 -34.29 38.32 -35.79
CA ARG A 218 -34.71 37.36 -34.76
C ARG A 218 -35.33 38.06 -33.54
N ASP A 219 -34.65 39.09 -33.02
CA ASP A 219 -35.15 39.84 -31.86
C ASP A 219 -36.36 40.71 -32.23
N HIS A 220 -36.37 41.26 -33.45
CA HIS A 220 -37.51 42.02 -33.97
C HIS A 220 -38.78 41.16 -34.01
N LEU A 221 -38.70 39.95 -34.57
CA LEU A 221 -39.83 39.01 -34.64
C LEU A 221 -40.40 38.66 -33.25
N GLY A 222 -39.56 38.63 -32.21
CA GLY A 222 -39.96 38.35 -30.83
C GLY A 222 -40.47 39.56 -30.05
N SER A 223 -40.34 40.76 -30.61
CA SER A 223 -40.67 41.99 -29.90
C SER A 223 -42.17 42.19 -29.72
N ASP A 224 -42.55 42.88 -28.63
CA ASP A 224 -43.92 43.33 -28.41
C ASP A 224 -44.42 44.20 -29.58
N LYS A 225 -43.52 44.98 -30.20
CA LYS A 225 -43.85 45.82 -31.36
C LYS A 225 -44.31 44.97 -32.56
N TYR A 226 -43.61 43.88 -32.86
CA TYR A 226 -44.01 42.96 -33.92
C TYR A 226 -45.31 42.23 -33.56
N ALA A 227 -45.43 41.76 -32.31
CA ALA A 227 -46.62 41.06 -31.85
C ALA A 227 -47.88 41.94 -31.89
N ILE A 228 -47.79 43.19 -31.41
CA ILE A 228 -48.88 44.17 -31.41
C ILE A 228 -49.28 44.53 -32.84
N LYS A 229 -48.31 44.73 -33.74
CA LYS A 229 -48.57 45.10 -35.13
C LYS A 229 -49.34 44.01 -35.88
N ASN A 230 -48.96 42.74 -35.68
CA ASN A 230 -49.44 41.64 -36.52
C ASN A 230 -50.58 40.82 -35.89
N PHE A 231 -50.70 40.81 -34.56
CA PHE A 231 -51.70 39.99 -33.87
C PHE A 231 -52.67 40.83 -33.01
N GLY A 232 -52.35 42.08 -32.72
CA GLY A 232 -53.20 43.00 -31.94
C GLY A 232 -52.71 43.21 -30.51
N TYR A 233 -53.43 44.04 -29.76
CA TYR A 233 -53.04 44.44 -28.40
C TYR A 233 -54.21 44.41 -27.42
N ILE A 234 -53.86 44.39 -26.14
CA ILE A 234 -54.73 44.73 -25.03
C ILE A 234 -54.15 45.95 -24.31
N GLU A 235 -55.02 46.77 -23.74
CA GLU A 235 -54.61 47.89 -22.90
C GLU A 235 -54.33 47.40 -21.48
N LYS A 236 -53.22 47.87 -20.91
CA LYS A 236 -52.85 47.61 -19.51
C LYS A 236 -52.60 48.92 -18.81
N GLU A 237 -53.05 49.01 -17.56
CA GLU A 237 -52.65 50.09 -16.66
C GLU A 237 -51.13 50.18 -16.61
N GLY A 238 -50.61 51.39 -16.78
CA GLY A 238 -49.18 51.61 -16.66
C GLY A 238 -48.70 51.43 -15.22
N ARG A 239 -47.38 51.39 -15.01
CA ARG A 239 -46.77 51.08 -13.70
C ARG A 239 -47.05 52.08 -12.57
N ARG A 240 -47.72 53.21 -12.85
CA ARG A 240 -48.01 54.28 -11.88
C ARG A 240 -49.50 54.64 -11.91
N GLN A 241 -50.03 55.08 -10.77
CA GLN A 241 -51.44 55.42 -10.54
C GLN A 241 -52.05 56.46 -11.52
N TYR A 242 -51.21 57.15 -12.31
CA TYR A 242 -51.63 58.15 -13.31
C TYR A 242 -50.93 58.00 -14.67
N SER A 243 -50.32 56.84 -14.95
CA SER A 243 -49.72 56.60 -16.27
C SER A 243 -50.77 56.22 -17.30
N ALA A 244 -50.63 56.75 -18.52
CA ALA A 244 -51.47 56.39 -19.66
C ALA A 244 -51.46 54.87 -19.88
N LEU A 245 -52.58 54.35 -20.39
CA LEU A 245 -52.71 52.94 -20.76
C LEU A 245 -51.60 52.57 -21.75
N THR A 246 -50.94 51.45 -21.46
CA THR A 246 -49.87 50.90 -22.31
C THR A 246 -50.39 49.75 -23.14
N LYS A 247 -49.94 49.66 -24.39
CA LYS A 247 -50.29 48.54 -25.27
C LYS A 247 -49.38 47.35 -24.97
N ALA A 248 -49.98 46.20 -24.72
CA ALA A 248 -49.28 44.92 -24.58
C ALA A 248 -49.84 43.91 -25.60
N PRO A 249 -49.04 42.90 -26.02
CA PRO A 249 -49.53 41.85 -26.89
C PRO A 249 -50.77 41.15 -26.30
N ASN A 250 -51.78 40.94 -27.15
CA ASN A 250 -52.94 40.11 -26.84
C ASN A 250 -52.58 38.62 -26.75
N LEU A 251 -53.57 37.75 -26.61
CA LEU A 251 -53.35 36.31 -26.42
C LEU A 251 -52.57 35.70 -27.60
N GLU A 252 -52.98 36.04 -28.81
CA GLU A 252 -52.39 35.61 -30.08
C GLU A 252 -50.94 36.11 -30.21
N GLY A 253 -50.70 37.39 -29.90
CA GLY A 253 -49.36 37.97 -29.91
C GLY A 253 -48.40 37.29 -28.91
N ARG A 254 -48.89 36.90 -27.73
CA ARG A 254 -48.09 36.12 -26.77
C ARG A 254 -47.86 34.68 -27.21
N GLN A 255 -48.86 34.06 -27.86
CA GLN A 255 -48.70 32.72 -28.43
C GLN A 255 -47.65 32.72 -29.55
N TRP A 256 -47.64 33.74 -30.41
CA TRP A 256 -46.58 33.95 -31.39
C TRP A 256 -45.20 34.02 -30.74
N GLN A 257 -45.04 34.89 -29.73
CA GLN A 257 -43.76 35.03 -29.02
C GLN A 257 -43.30 33.69 -28.43
N LYS A 258 -44.20 32.92 -27.84
CA LYS A 258 -43.90 31.57 -27.31
C LYS A 258 -43.46 30.59 -28.40
N LEU A 259 -44.16 30.55 -29.54
CA LEU A 259 -43.80 29.70 -30.67
C LEU A 259 -42.44 30.10 -31.25
N LEU A 260 -42.14 31.40 -31.32
CA LEU A 260 -40.87 31.90 -31.80
C LEU A 260 -39.73 31.56 -30.85
N THR A 261 -39.94 31.66 -29.53
CA THR A 261 -38.96 31.18 -28.54
C THR A 261 -38.69 29.69 -28.73
N ASN A 262 -39.73 28.86 -28.84
CA ASN A 262 -39.56 27.42 -29.09
C ASN A 262 -38.77 27.14 -30.38
N PHE A 263 -39.04 27.87 -31.46
CA PHE A 263 -38.31 27.76 -32.72
C PHE A 263 -36.84 28.17 -32.58
N ASN A 264 -36.57 29.30 -31.91
CA ASN A 264 -35.20 29.79 -31.70
C ASN A 264 -34.38 28.83 -30.82
N ASP A 265 -35.00 28.21 -29.82
CA ASP A 265 -34.36 27.25 -28.92
C ASP A 265 -34.29 25.83 -29.51
N ALA A 266 -35.03 25.54 -30.58
CA ALA A 266 -35.14 24.20 -31.17
C ALA A 266 -33.78 23.56 -31.50
N PRO A 267 -32.79 24.24 -32.13
CA PRO A 267 -31.49 23.64 -32.41
C PRO A 267 -30.74 23.19 -31.14
N LYS A 268 -30.80 24.01 -30.08
CA LYS A 268 -30.20 23.68 -28.78
C LYS A 268 -30.93 22.50 -28.15
N ASN A 269 -32.27 22.55 -28.12
CA ASN A 269 -33.11 21.50 -27.55
C ASN A 269 -32.92 20.16 -28.28
N ILE A 270 -32.86 20.15 -29.60
CA ILE A 270 -32.61 18.94 -30.42
C ILE A 270 -31.23 18.37 -30.10
N ASN A 271 -30.20 19.20 -29.98
CA ASN A 271 -28.86 18.73 -29.61
C ASN A 271 -28.85 18.09 -28.21
N ASP A 272 -29.48 18.73 -27.23
CA ASP A 272 -29.56 18.21 -25.87
C ASP A 272 -30.38 16.91 -25.80
N LEU A 273 -31.50 16.82 -26.53
CA LEU A 273 -32.29 15.59 -26.66
C LEU A 273 -31.51 14.45 -27.35
N ASN A 274 -30.70 14.75 -28.36
CA ASN A 274 -29.85 13.75 -29.02
C ASN A 274 -28.73 13.23 -28.11
N LYS A 275 -28.14 14.10 -27.26
CA LYS A 275 -27.19 13.67 -26.22
C LYS A 275 -27.87 12.76 -25.21
N GLN A 276 -29.06 13.14 -24.72
CA GLN A 276 -29.85 12.31 -23.81
C GLN A 276 -30.18 10.95 -24.45
N LEU A 277 -30.58 10.93 -25.72
CA LEU A 277 -30.87 9.71 -26.46
C LEU A 277 -29.66 8.76 -26.53
N THR A 278 -28.48 9.32 -26.79
CA THR A 278 -27.23 8.55 -26.87
C THR A 278 -26.84 7.98 -25.51
N GLN A 279 -26.90 8.80 -24.46
CA GLN A 279 -26.63 8.39 -23.09
C GLN A 279 -27.58 7.29 -22.63
N LEU A 280 -28.89 7.48 -22.83
CA LEU A 280 -29.92 6.52 -22.47
C LEU A 280 -29.71 5.16 -23.17
N LYS A 281 -29.37 5.17 -24.47
CA LYS A 281 -29.06 3.94 -25.21
C LYS A 281 -27.87 3.20 -24.61
N PHE A 282 -26.83 3.93 -24.22
CA PHE A 282 -25.65 3.35 -23.60
C PHE A 282 -25.97 2.73 -22.24
N GLU A 283 -26.66 3.47 -21.36
CA GLU A 283 -27.02 3.00 -20.01
C GLU A 283 -27.86 1.71 -20.04
N TYR A 284 -28.89 1.65 -20.88
CA TYR A 284 -29.69 0.44 -21.01
C TYR A 284 -28.92 -0.72 -21.64
N LYS A 285 -28.03 -0.45 -22.61
CA LYS A 285 -27.18 -1.49 -23.19
C LYS A 285 -26.26 -2.09 -22.13
N ASP A 286 -25.68 -1.25 -21.28
CA ASP A 286 -24.83 -1.69 -20.18
C ASP A 286 -25.60 -2.54 -19.16
N GLN A 287 -26.75 -2.05 -18.68
CA GLN A 287 -27.60 -2.79 -17.74
C GLN A 287 -28.07 -4.15 -18.30
N ILE A 288 -28.48 -4.20 -19.57
CA ILE A 288 -28.89 -5.45 -20.24
C ILE A 288 -27.69 -6.40 -20.37
N SER A 289 -26.51 -5.88 -20.70
CA SER A 289 -25.28 -6.69 -20.81
C SER A 289 -24.88 -7.28 -19.45
N HIS A 290 -24.98 -6.48 -18.39
CA HIS A 290 -24.71 -6.92 -17.02
C HIS A 290 -25.66 -8.04 -16.58
N ALA A 291 -26.97 -7.86 -16.79
CA ALA A 291 -27.97 -8.88 -16.48
C ALA A 291 -27.74 -10.20 -17.26
N LYS A 292 -27.26 -10.11 -18.51
CA LYS A 292 -26.87 -11.29 -19.29
C LYS A 292 -25.62 -11.98 -18.73
N PHE A 293 -24.63 -11.20 -18.30
CA PHE A 293 -23.39 -11.72 -17.73
C PHE A 293 -23.62 -12.46 -16.41
N GLU A 294 -24.45 -11.93 -15.51
CA GLU A 294 -24.78 -12.58 -14.22
C GLU A 294 -25.39 -13.98 -14.37
N ASN A 295 -25.93 -14.33 -15.55
CA ASN A 295 -26.49 -15.65 -15.83
C ASN A 295 -25.53 -16.65 -16.47
N GLN A 296 -24.28 -16.27 -16.74
CA GLN A 296 -23.34 -17.15 -17.46
C GLN A 296 -22.85 -18.33 -16.61
N LEU A 297 -22.81 -18.20 -15.29
CA LEU A 297 -22.34 -19.27 -14.40
C LEU A 297 -23.51 -20.07 -13.83
N SER A 298 -23.51 -21.38 -13.99
CA SER A 298 -24.52 -22.25 -13.34
C SER A 298 -24.38 -22.19 -11.82
N SER A 299 -25.47 -22.44 -11.09
CA SER A 299 -25.45 -22.48 -9.62
C SER A 299 -24.43 -23.51 -9.11
N LYS A 300 -24.26 -24.62 -9.83
CA LYS A 300 -23.25 -25.65 -9.57
C LYS A 300 -21.82 -25.10 -9.75
N GLN A 301 -21.57 -24.38 -10.85
CA GLN A 301 -20.26 -23.77 -11.13
C GLN A 301 -19.87 -22.71 -10.09
N VAL A 302 -20.82 -21.89 -9.63
CA VAL A 302 -20.55 -20.88 -8.57
C VAL A 302 -20.09 -21.56 -7.29
N ILE A 303 -20.78 -22.63 -6.87
CA ILE A 303 -20.39 -23.39 -5.67
C ILE A 303 -19.01 -24.03 -5.86
N GLN A 304 -18.75 -24.61 -7.03
CA GLN A 304 -17.46 -25.22 -7.34
C GLN A 304 -16.31 -24.20 -7.33
N GLN A 305 -16.50 -23.01 -7.90
CA GLN A 305 -15.50 -21.93 -7.87
C GLN A 305 -15.21 -21.48 -6.44
N ASN A 306 -16.24 -21.34 -5.60
CA ASN A 306 -16.06 -20.98 -4.18
C ASN A 306 -15.24 -22.02 -3.42
N ILE A 307 -15.51 -23.31 -3.64
CA ILE A 307 -14.72 -24.40 -3.05
C ILE A 307 -13.28 -24.34 -3.57
N ASN A 308 -13.08 -24.20 -4.88
CA ASN A 308 -11.75 -24.16 -5.48
C ASN A 308 -10.91 -22.99 -4.95
N ASN A 309 -11.51 -21.79 -4.83
CA ASN A 309 -10.85 -20.61 -4.28
C ASN A 309 -10.43 -20.83 -2.82
N LYS A 310 -11.29 -21.42 -1.99
CA LYS A 310 -10.96 -21.73 -0.58
C LYS A 310 -9.89 -22.81 -0.48
N ASN A 311 -9.95 -23.85 -1.31
CA ASN A 311 -8.92 -24.88 -1.40
C ASN A 311 -7.56 -24.31 -1.82
N HIS A 312 -7.54 -23.34 -2.74
CA HIS A 312 -6.32 -22.65 -3.14
C HIS A 312 -5.71 -21.88 -1.97
N SER A 313 -6.53 -21.17 -1.18
CA SER A 313 -6.09 -20.50 0.05
C SER A 313 -5.56 -21.48 1.10
N ILE A 314 -6.22 -22.63 1.29
CA ILE A 314 -5.74 -23.69 2.19
C ILE A 314 -4.35 -24.16 1.75
N LYS A 315 -4.18 -24.51 0.48
CA LYS A 315 -2.89 -24.96 -0.07
C LYS A 315 -1.79 -23.93 0.16
N SER A 316 -2.07 -22.65 -0.09
CA SER A 316 -1.10 -21.58 0.16
C SER A 316 -0.69 -21.47 1.64
N LEU A 317 -1.63 -21.66 2.57
CA LEU A 317 -1.35 -21.69 4.00
C LEU A 317 -0.54 -22.94 4.40
N GLU A 318 -0.82 -24.10 3.81
CA GLU A 318 -0.06 -25.34 4.03
C GLU A 318 1.39 -25.19 3.56
N ASP A 319 1.61 -24.68 2.34
CA ASP A 319 2.95 -24.42 1.80
C ASP A 319 3.73 -23.45 2.70
N LYS A 320 3.05 -22.40 3.20
CA LYS A 320 3.64 -21.44 4.14
C LYS A 320 4.01 -22.10 5.47
N LYS A 321 3.20 -23.02 5.99
CA LYS A 321 3.51 -23.78 7.22
C LYS A 321 4.76 -24.63 7.02
N VAL A 322 4.88 -25.33 5.90
CA VAL A 322 6.06 -26.15 5.58
C VAL A 322 7.33 -25.29 5.59
N SER A 323 7.35 -24.19 4.82
CA SER A 323 8.51 -23.29 4.79
C SER A 323 8.82 -22.66 6.16
N THR A 324 7.80 -22.36 6.96
CA THR A 324 7.99 -21.82 8.31
C THR A 324 8.55 -22.86 9.28
N GLN A 325 8.13 -24.12 9.15
CA GLN A 325 8.64 -25.23 9.95
C GLN A 325 10.11 -25.50 9.66
N GLU A 326 10.55 -25.39 8.41
CA GLU A 326 11.97 -25.50 8.04
C GLU A 326 12.84 -24.43 8.72
N LYS A 327 12.32 -23.20 8.86
CA LYS A 327 12.99 -22.11 9.59
C LYS A 327 13.11 -22.42 11.09
N ILE A 328 12.08 -23.01 11.68
CA ILE A 328 12.12 -23.48 13.08
C ILE A 328 13.18 -24.56 13.26
N ASN A 329 13.18 -25.58 12.40
CA ASN A 329 14.14 -26.68 12.46
C ASN A 329 15.58 -26.19 12.31
N SER A 330 15.82 -25.29 11.35
CA SER A 330 17.14 -24.66 11.14
C SER A 330 17.55 -23.80 12.34
N GLY A 331 16.60 -23.06 12.93
CA GLY A 331 16.82 -22.27 14.14
C GLY A 331 17.20 -23.13 15.34
N ASN A 332 16.49 -24.24 15.57
CA ASN A 332 16.78 -25.19 16.64
C ASN A 332 18.15 -25.83 16.48
N LYS A 333 18.51 -26.27 15.26
CA LYS A 333 19.85 -26.81 14.97
C LYS A 333 20.96 -25.79 15.28
N TRP A 334 20.76 -24.52 14.91
CA TRP A 334 21.70 -23.46 15.25
C TRP A 334 21.82 -23.23 16.76
N ILE A 335 20.70 -23.24 17.49
CA ILE A 335 20.71 -23.10 18.96
C ILE A 335 21.51 -24.23 19.60
N SER A 336 21.32 -25.48 19.17
CA SER A 336 22.07 -26.63 19.69
C SER A 336 23.59 -26.46 19.52
N LEU A 337 24.05 -26.06 18.32
CA LEU A 337 25.47 -25.80 18.06
C LEU A 337 26.02 -24.67 18.96
N GLN A 338 25.25 -23.60 19.15
CA GLN A 338 25.67 -22.50 20.03
C GLN A 338 25.71 -22.91 21.50
N GLN A 339 24.84 -23.83 21.94
CA GLN A 339 24.85 -24.38 23.30
C GLN A 339 26.07 -25.28 23.55
N GLU A 340 26.48 -26.07 22.55
CA GLU A 340 27.72 -26.85 22.61
C GLU A 340 28.94 -25.94 22.76
N MET A 341 29.06 -24.92 21.89
CA MET A 341 30.14 -23.92 21.98
C MET A 341 30.15 -23.19 23.33
N LYS A 342 28.97 -22.83 23.86
CA LYS A 342 28.86 -22.21 25.18
C LYS A 342 29.38 -23.13 26.27
N SER A 343 29.06 -24.42 26.21
CA SER A 343 29.48 -25.42 27.19
C SER A 343 31.00 -25.60 27.17
N GLU A 344 31.60 -25.67 25.97
CA GLU A 344 33.06 -25.76 25.81
C GLU A 344 33.78 -24.53 26.39
N LEU A 345 33.30 -23.32 26.10
CA LEU A 345 33.88 -22.09 26.66
C LEU A 345 33.72 -22.01 28.19
N THR A 346 32.62 -22.55 28.73
CA THR A 346 32.39 -22.61 30.18
C THR A 346 33.38 -23.58 30.84
N ALA A 347 33.62 -24.75 30.24
CA ALA A 347 34.63 -25.69 30.71
C ALA A 347 36.06 -25.10 30.65
N GLN A 348 36.37 -24.29 29.63
CA GLN A 348 37.64 -23.55 29.57
C GLN A 348 37.77 -22.52 30.70
N ILE A 349 36.69 -21.84 31.09
CA ILE A 349 36.69 -20.93 32.24
C ILE A 349 36.98 -21.70 33.53
N GLU A 350 36.32 -22.85 33.75
CA GLU A 350 36.52 -23.69 34.94
C GLU A 350 37.98 -24.18 35.04
N LEU A 351 38.57 -24.59 33.92
CA LEU A 351 39.97 -24.99 33.85
C LEU A 351 40.91 -23.82 34.22
N LEU A 352 40.68 -22.63 33.64
CA LEU A 352 41.48 -21.45 33.95
C LEU A 352 41.32 -21.02 35.42
N GLN A 353 40.11 -21.13 35.98
CA GLN A 353 39.87 -20.85 37.41
C GLN A 353 40.61 -21.83 38.33
N SER A 354 40.76 -23.09 37.91
CA SER A 354 41.52 -24.09 38.68
C SER A 354 43.01 -23.76 38.76
N GLN A 355 43.57 -23.05 37.78
CA GLN A 355 44.97 -22.60 37.74
C GLN A 355 45.25 -21.38 38.64
N LEU A 356 44.21 -20.73 39.17
CA LEU A 356 44.32 -19.62 40.13
C LEU A 356 44.31 -20.09 41.59
N LYS A 357 44.05 -21.38 41.84
CA LYS A 357 44.10 -22.01 43.16
C LYS A 357 45.49 -22.55 43.43
#